data_AF-A0AAE1Q0P5-F1
#
_entry.id   AF-A0AAE1Q0P5-F1
#
_cell.length_a   1.000
_cell.length_b   1.000
_cell.length_c   1.000
_cell.angle_alpha   90.00
_cell.angle_beta   90.00
_cell.angle_gamma   90.00
#
_symmetry.space_group_name_H-M   'P 1'
#
loop_
_entity.id
_entity.type
_entity.pdbx_description
1 polymer ?
#
loop_
_entity_poly.entity_id
_entity_poly.type
_entity_poly.pdbx_seq_one_letter_code
_entity_poly.pdbx_strand_id
1 'polypeptide(L)'
;MVVALLVTKPLGFNLPYMGMIKLCPRLAPKGLLATMNGLMNPTLFTFGFAAGSSLGGVLVGSLGMTGAFRTFAYTSLGLGICYIALYILYIRRRYGNVSVLSNKIFKGDFVIRK
;
A
#
# COMPACT_ATOMS: atom_id res chain seq x y z
N MET A 1 -8.59 2.56 27.18
CA MET A 1 -7.45 2.31 26.27
C MET A 1 -7.60 1.02 25.47
N VAL A 2 -8.00 -0.11 26.09
CA VAL A 2 -8.16 -1.42 25.41
C VAL A 2 -9.22 -1.40 24.30
N VAL A 3 -10.38 -0.76 24.53
CA VAL A 3 -11.46 -0.65 23.53
C VAL A 3 -11.03 0.16 22.29
N ALA A 4 -10.27 1.25 22.49
CA ALA A 4 -9.74 2.07 21.40
C ALA A 4 -8.75 1.28 20.53
N LEU A 5 -7.90 0.44 21.15
CA LEU A 5 -6.95 -0.44 20.45
C LEU A 5 -7.66 -1.59 19.70
N LEU A 6 -8.74 -2.13 20.26
CA LEU A 6 -9.55 -3.18 19.62
C LEU A 6 -10.25 -2.68 18.36
N VAL A 7 -10.70 -1.42 18.34
CA VAL A 7 -11.40 -0.84 17.19
C VAL A 7 -10.43 -0.32 16.12
N THR A 8 -9.34 0.33 16.53
CA THR A 8 -8.40 0.94 15.57
C THR A 8 -7.57 -0.07 14.77
N LYS A 9 -7.19 -1.22 15.35
CA LYS A 9 -6.41 -2.24 14.65
C LYS A 9 -7.10 -2.85 13.42
N PRO A 10 -8.36 -3.33 13.51
CA PRO A 10 -9.05 -3.88 12.34
C PRO A 10 -9.35 -2.79 11.30
N LEU A 11 -9.75 -1.59 11.71
CA LEU A 11 -10.03 -0.50 10.76
C LEU A 11 -8.76 -0.03 10.04
N GLY A 12 -7.66 0.13 10.77
CA GLY A 12 -6.39 0.62 10.24
C GLY A 12 -5.73 -0.32 9.23
N PHE A 13 -5.94 -1.63 9.36
CA PHE A 13 -5.39 -2.59 8.40
C PHE A 13 -6.33 -2.86 7.23
N ASN A 14 -7.62 -3.11 7.49
CA ASN A 14 -8.54 -3.58 6.46
C ASN A 14 -8.85 -2.51 5.39
N LEU A 15 -9.04 -1.25 5.77
CA LEU A 15 -9.35 -0.19 4.79
C LEU A 15 -8.23 0.02 3.75
N PRO A 16 -6.97 0.30 4.13
CA PRO A 16 -5.90 0.50 3.16
C PRO A 16 -5.57 -0.79 2.40
N TYR A 17 -5.68 -1.96 3.02
CA TYR A 17 -5.48 -3.24 2.36
C TYR A 17 -6.45 -3.45 1.19
N MET A 18 -7.74 -3.20 1.40
CA MET A 18 -8.74 -3.29 0.34
C MET A 18 -8.52 -2.24 -0.76
N GLY A 19 -7.99 -1.06 -0.41
CA GLY A 19 -7.58 -0.05 -1.37
C GLY A 19 -6.43 -0.51 -2.28
N MET A 20 -5.40 -1.14 -1.70
CA MET A 20 -4.26 -1.68 -2.44
C MET A 20 -4.67 -2.81 -3.39
N ILE A 21 -5.52 -3.74 -2.94
CA ILE A 21 -6.05 -4.82 -3.80
C ILE A 21 -6.77 -4.25 -5.02
N LYS A 22 -7.52 -3.14 -4.87
CA LYS A 22 -8.23 -2.49 -5.99
C LYS A 22 -7.29 -1.72 -6.92
N LEU A 23 -6.17 -1.22 -6.40
CA LEU A 23 -5.15 -0.52 -7.20
C LEU A 23 -4.25 -1.50 -7.96
N CYS A 24 -3.94 -2.68 -7.41
CA CYS A 24 -3.11 -3.70 -8.07
C CYS A 24 -3.52 -3.99 -9.53
N PRO A 25 -4.79 -4.34 -9.85
CA PRO A 25 -5.22 -4.62 -11.21
C PRO A 25 -5.27 -3.40 -12.13
N ARG A 26 -5.21 -2.19 -11.55
CA ARG A 26 -5.15 -0.93 -12.29
C ARG A 26 -3.71 -0.60 -12.73
N LEU A 27 -2.70 -1.06 -11.97
CA LEU A 27 -1.27 -0.81 -12.25
C LEU A 27 -0.57 -1.94 -13.03
N ALA A 28 -1.01 -3.19 -12.93
CA ALA A 28 -0.31 -4.33 -13.55
C ALA A 28 -0.90 -4.82 -14.89
N PRO A 29 -0.06 -5.37 -15.80
CA PRO A 29 -0.51 -6.06 -17.00
C PRO A 29 -1.35 -7.30 -16.64
N LYS A 30 -2.41 -7.57 -17.41
CA LYS A 30 -3.51 -8.51 -17.08
C LYS A 30 -3.08 -9.97 -16.84
N GLY A 31 -1.82 -10.35 -17.12
CA GLY A 31 -1.26 -11.68 -16.87
C GLY A 31 -0.43 -11.85 -15.59
N LEU A 32 -0.06 -10.77 -14.88
CA LEU A 32 0.82 -10.84 -13.69
C LEU A 32 0.14 -10.40 -12.38
N LEU A 33 -1.20 -10.32 -12.37
CA LEU A 33 -1.97 -9.89 -11.20
C LEU A 33 -1.76 -10.82 -10.00
N ALA A 34 -1.66 -12.13 -10.24
CA ALA A 34 -1.39 -13.13 -9.20
C ALA A 34 0.00 -12.92 -8.57
N THR A 35 1.02 -12.68 -9.39
CA THR A 35 2.40 -12.43 -8.91
C THR A 35 2.50 -11.13 -8.13
N MET A 36 1.80 -10.07 -8.57
CA MET A 36 1.82 -8.78 -7.87
C MET A 36 1.09 -8.84 -6.53
N ASN A 37 -0.08 -9.48 -6.46
CA ASN A 37 -0.75 -9.73 -5.17
C ASN A 37 0.06 -10.68 -4.27
N GLY A 38 0.73 -11.67 -4.86
CA GLY A 38 1.62 -12.59 -4.18
C GLY A 38 2.86 -11.92 -3.58
N LEU A 39 3.36 -10.85 -4.20
CA LEU A 39 4.46 -10.01 -3.67
C LEU A 39 3.96 -8.91 -2.72
N MET A 40 2.76 -8.40 -2.93
CA MET A 40 2.19 -7.33 -2.11
C MET A 40 2.05 -7.74 -0.64
N ASN A 41 1.49 -8.93 -0.37
CA ASN A 41 1.28 -9.43 0.99
C ASN A 41 2.58 -9.58 1.82
N PRO A 42 3.61 -10.31 1.34
CA PRO A 42 4.86 -10.46 2.09
C PRO A 42 5.60 -9.13 2.19
N THR A 43 5.55 -8.26 1.17
CA THR A 43 6.19 -6.95 1.26
C THR A 43 5.48 -6.10 2.32
N LEU A 44 4.15 -5.97 2.29
CA LEU A 44 3.42 -5.16 3.25
C LEU A 44 3.64 -5.64 4.70
N PHE A 45 3.53 -6.95 4.93
CA PHE A 45 3.58 -7.52 6.28
C PHE A 45 5.01 -7.64 6.79
N THR A 46 5.91 -8.28 6.03
CA THR A 46 7.27 -8.57 6.48
C THR A 46 8.14 -7.32 6.46
N PHE A 47 8.06 -6.49 5.42
CA PHE A 47 8.86 -5.25 5.36
C PHE A 47 8.36 -4.24 6.39
N GLY A 48 7.04 -4.06 6.50
CA GLY A 48 6.44 -3.13 7.47
C GLY A 48 6.73 -3.55 8.91
N PHE A 49 6.58 -4.84 9.22
CA PHE A 49 6.87 -5.37 10.56
C PHE A 49 8.37 -5.35 10.90
N ALA A 50 9.24 -5.76 9.97
CA ALA A 50 10.69 -5.77 10.19
C ALA A 50 11.24 -4.34 10.37
N ALA A 51 10.83 -3.41 9.51
CA ALA A 51 11.23 -2.01 9.64
C ALA A 51 10.68 -1.37 10.92
N GLY A 52 9.40 -1.61 11.24
CA GLY A 52 8.75 -1.08 12.43
C GLY A 52 9.34 -1.61 13.74
N SER A 53 9.67 -2.90 13.79
CA SER A 53 10.27 -3.52 14.99
C SER A 53 11.72 -3.08 15.19
N SER A 54 12.49 -2.96 14.10
CA SER A 54 13.89 -2.51 14.17
C SER A 54 14.00 -1.04 14.58
N LEU A 55 13.21 -0.17 13.95
CA LEU A 55 13.19 1.26 14.31
C LEU A 55 12.52 1.50 15.66
N GLY A 56 11.45 0.76 15.97
CA GLY A 56 10.72 0.88 17.24
C GLY A 56 11.56 0.49 18.45
N GLY A 57 12.34 -0.59 18.36
CA GLY A 57 13.24 -1.00 19.44
C GLY A 57 14.28 0.07 19.78
N VAL A 58 14.92 0.64 18.74
CA VAL A 58 15.93 1.69 18.91
C VAL A 58 15.33 3.00 19.44
N LEU A 59 14.15 3.40 18.93
CA LEU A 59 13.47 4.61 19.36
C LEU A 59 12.97 4.53 20.81
N VAL A 60 12.38 3.40 21.21
CA VAL A 60 11.88 3.21 22.58
C VAL A 60 13.03 3.18 23.58
N GLY A 61 14.17 2.60 23.21
CA GLY A 61 15.38 2.60 24.04
C GLY A 61 15.98 3.99 24.27
N SER A 62 15.80 4.92 23.33
CA SER A 62 16.45 6.24 23.38
C SER A 62 15.52 7.38 23.85
N LEU A 63 14.25 7.35 23.48
CA LEU A 63 13.28 8.46 23.68
C LEU A 63 12.13 8.08 24.63
N GLY A 64 12.15 6.87 25.17
CA GLY A 64 11.07 6.31 25.97
C GLY A 64 9.81 6.00 25.16
N MET A 65 8.83 5.39 25.81
CA MET A 65 7.62 4.89 25.14
C MET A 65 6.76 6.03 24.55
N THR A 66 6.58 7.13 25.27
CA THR A 66 5.75 8.26 24.82
C THR A 66 6.39 9.04 23.66
N GLY A 67 7.72 9.18 23.67
CA GLY A 67 8.48 9.84 22.60
C GLY A 67 8.43 9.04 21.29
N ALA A 68 8.60 7.72 21.39
CA ALA A 68 8.52 6.82 20.24
C ALA A 68 7.14 6.89 19.54
N PHE A 69 6.04 6.90 20.30
CA PHE A 69 4.70 7.02 19.72
C PHE A 69 4.48 8.33 18.95
N ARG A 70 5.04 9.45 19.43
CA ARG A 70 4.94 10.73 18.71
C ARG A 70 5.70 10.71 17.39
N THR A 71 6.92 10.16 17.37
CA THR A 71 7.71 10.05 16.14
C THR A 71 7.03 9.14 15.12
N PHE A 72 6.38 8.05 15.54
CA PHE A 72 5.59 7.21 14.64
C PHE A 72 4.36 7.91 14.07
N ALA A 73 3.73 8.80 14.85
CA ALA A 73 2.63 9.61 14.34
C ALA A 73 3.10 10.60 13.25
N TYR A 74 4.23 11.29 13.46
CA TYR A 74 4.79 12.21 12.46
C TYR A 74 5.25 11.49 11.19
N THR A 75 5.92 10.36 11.31
CA THR A 75 6.36 9.59 10.13
C THR A 75 5.16 9.06 9.35
N SER A 76 4.12 8.56 10.02
CA SER A 76 2.89 8.10 9.37
C SER A 76 2.18 9.23 8.61
N LEU A 77 2.09 10.43 9.19
CA LEU A 77 1.54 11.60 8.51
C LEU A 77 2.38 12.00 7.29
N GLY A 78 3.71 12.03 7.43
CA GLY A 78 4.62 12.36 6.32
C GLY A 78 4.49 11.39 5.14
N LEU A 79 4.45 10.09 5.43
CA LEU A 79 4.22 9.04 4.43
C LEU A 79 2.85 9.15 3.75
N GLY A 80 1.80 9.48 4.51
CA GLY A 80 0.46 9.72 3.97
C GLY A 80 0.41 10.91 3.01
N ILE A 81 1.02 12.03 3.38
CA ILE A 81 1.11 13.23 2.54
C ILE A 81 1.92 12.93 1.26
N CYS A 82 3.04 12.23 1.41
CA CYS A 82 3.87 11.81 0.28
C CYS A 82 3.08 10.92 -0.69
N TYR A 83 2.30 9.96 -0.17
CA TYR A 83 1.44 9.10 -0.99
C TYR A 83 0.38 9.90 -1.76
N ILE A 84 -0.26 10.89 -1.12
CA ILE A 84 -1.22 11.77 -1.78
C ILE A 84 -0.55 12.60 -2.88
N ALA A 85 0.65 13.15 -2.62
CA ALA A 85 1.41 13.90 -3.61
C ALA A 85 1.76 13.03 -4.83
N LEU A 86 2.24 11.80 -4.61
CA LEU A 86 2.53 10.83 -5.66
C LEU A 86 1.27 10.46 -6.44
N TYR A 87 0.14 10.26 -5.76
CA TYR A 87 -1.13 9.96 -6.40
C TYR A 87 -1.58 11.10 -7.34
N ILE A 88 -1.49 12.35 -6.88
CA ILE A 88 -1.89 13.52 -7.68
C ILE A 88 -0.94 13.75 -8.86
N LEU A 89 0.37 13.62 -8.66
CA LEU A 89 1.36 13.91 -9.70
C LEU A 89 1.50 12.78 -10.73
N TYR A 90 1.52 11.52 -10.28
CA TYR A 90 1.85 10.37 -11.11
C TYR A 90 0.60 9.71 -11.71
N ILE A 91 -0.39 9.37 -10.88
CA ILE A 91 -1.59 8.64 -11.32
C ILE A 91 -2.46 9.52 -12.21
N ARG A 92 -2.63 10.80 -11.87
CA ARG A 92 -3.45 11.74 -12.65
C ARG A 92 -2.90 11.97 -14.05
N ARG A 93 -1.58 11.89 -14.25
CA ARG A 93 -0.95 12.01 -15.58
C ARG A 93 -0.93 10.70 -16.38
N ARG A 94 -0.71 9.54 -15.74
CA ARG A 94 -0.58 8.22 -16.43
C ARG A 94 -1.92 7.55 -16.74
N TYR A 95 -2.95 7.67 -15.89
CA TYR A 95 -4.19 6.91 -16.05
C TYR A 95 -5.10 7.37 -17.20
N GLY A 96 -4.89 8.56 -17.76
CA GLY A 96 -5.52 8.95 -19.02
C GLY A 96 -5.13 8.06 -20.20
N ASN A 97 -3.92 7.47 -20.17
CA ASN A 97 -3.39 6.63 -21.25
C ASN A 97 -3.60 5.12 -21.01
N VAL A 98 -3.61 4.66 -19.76
CA VAL A 98 -3.74 3.22 -19.42
C VAL A 98 -5.19 2.70 -19.56
N SER A 99 -6.20 3.55 -19.34
CA SER A 99 -7.61 3.19 -19.57
C SER A 99 -7.89 2.88 -21.04
N VAL A 100 -7.26 3.62 -21.97
CA VAL A 100 -7.37 3.41 -23.42
C VAL A 100 -6.67 2.12 -23.86
N LEU A 101 -5.50 1.81 -23.31
CA LEU A 101 -4.76 0.57 -23.59
C LEU A 101 -5.48 -0.67 -23.03
N SER A 102 -6.04 -0.57 -21.82
CA SER A 102 -6.83 -1.64 -21.21
C SER A 102 -8.13 -1.91 -21.97
N ASN A 103 -8.76 -0.88 -22.55
CA ASN A 103 -9.97 -1.02 -23.38
C ASN A 103 -9.67 -1.66 -24.74
N LYS A 104 -8.55 -1.30 -25.40
CA LYS A 104 -8.11 -1.98 -26.63
C LYS A 104 -7.78 -3.46 -26.42
N ILE A 105 -7.07 -3.81 -25.35
CA ILE A 105 -6.68 -5.20 -25.04
C ILE A 105 -7.86 -6.04 -24.54
N PHE A 106 -8.90 -5.44 -23.96
CA PHE A 106 -10.13 -6.18 -23.60
C PHE A 106 -11.03 -6.47 -24.82
N LYS A 107 -10.82 -5.75 -25.93
CA LYS A 107 -11.67 -5.82 -27.13
C LYS A 107 -11.04 -6.59 -28.30
N GLY A 108 -9.78 -6.99 -28.23
CA GLY A 108 -9.11 -7.77 -29.27
C GLY A 108 -7.95 -8.61 -28.74
N ASP A 109 -7.88 -9.85 -29.23
CA ASP A 109 -6.69 -10.73 -29.22
C ASP A 109 -6.41 -11.61 -27.98
N PHE A 110 -7.44 -12.28 -27.46
CA PHE A 110 -7.26 -13.64 -26.94
C PHE A 110 -7.74 -14.68 -27.98
N VAL A 111 -7.19 -14.63 -29.20
CA VAL A 111 -7.05 -15.84 -30.02
C VAL A 111 -5.78 -16.53 -29.54
N ILE A 112 -5.95 -17.39 -28.54
CA ILE A 112 -4.93 -18.35 -28.16
C ILE A 112 -4.73 -19.26 -29.37
N ARG A 113 -3.65 -19.05 -30.13
CA ARG A 113 -3.10 -20.14 -30.95
C ARG A 113 -2.58 -21.19 -29.97
N LYS A 114 -3.19 -22.37 -30.08
CA LYS A 114 -2.84 -23.63 -29.44
C LYS A 114 -1.34 -23.92 -29.45
#